data_AF-A0A958FJC8-F1
#
_entry.id   AF-A0A958FJC8-F1
#
_cell.length_a   1.000
_cell.length_b   1.000
_cell.length_c   1.000
_cell.angle_alpha   90.00
_cell.angle_beta   90.00
_cell.angle_gamma   90.00
#
_symmetry.space_group_name_H-M   'P 1'
#
loop_
_entity.id
_entity.type
_entity.pdbx_description
1 polymer ?
#
loop_
_entity_poly.entity_id
_entity_poly.type
_entity_poly.pdbx_seq_one_letter_code
_entity_poly.pdbx_strand_id
1 'polypeptide(L)'
;MISLGKFDPGIPQEAIRKYLEIVKQLTGFTGSDDAGKLRGDQNNEVVAFEPVTPDQSKGELSVAEVQGVLKNAGFFPFGQIDGICGYRTTAAIRFFQEYVRTVEKDESIGSPDGMLGPKAFGHIRRWRDGGKKADWVGAASERHQQGIALLNAVKQRCLQSPNRMLQMVNAYSGKADTLKVAEWDFNPDHIHLIGIRKNTPDSEGKFNDVFFLLIRGLVYAFNGSTDPGATSDPRGFPFLTNGQHLYRFGWHGFKHKDRIYQALKPRAHGVLVVRSKNRILDDGDLASGLEANGSINVHWGGEGFSADIGTWSEGCQVITGKAYINHKNELVDLAKYAAVNSGGLGKYVNGNYQTKGAYTVLSDVVAALSGSENIVRYMLLTEEDLAMSPEVVGMVEGARKMFAGIRWA
;
A
#
# COMPACT_ATOMS: atom_id res chain seq x y z
N MET A 1 13.96 -8.40 -22.28
CA MET A 1 13.01 -7.67 -21.39
C MET A 1 12.79 -8.49 -20.12
N ILE A 2 13.01 -7.88 -18.94
CA ILE A 2 12.69 -8.50 -17.64
C ILE A 2 11.34 -7.96 -17.16
N SER A 3 10.47 -8.84 -16.70
CA SER A 3 9.15 -8.53 -16.15
C SER A 3 8.71 -9.64 -15.18
N LEU A 4 7.55 -9.49 -14.54
CA LEU A 4 6.98 -10.50 -13.64
C LEU A 4 7.03 -11.91 -14.26
N GLY A 5 7.46 -12.90 -13.48
CA GLY A 5 7.56 -14.30 -13.92
C GLY A 5 8.83 -14.63 -14.72
N LYS A 6 9.64 -13.64 -15.12
CA LYS A 6 10.93 -13.91 -15.78
C LYS A 6 11.99 -14.39 -14.80
N PHE A 7 12.85 -15.29 -15.23
CA PHE A 7 13.96 -15.79 -14.39
C PHE A 7 15.23 -16.08 -15.20
N ASP A 8 16.38 -16.12 -14.52
CA ASP A 8 17.67 -16.37 -15.17
C ASP A 8 17.82 -17.83 -15.67
N PRO A 9 18.48 -18.07 -16.83
CA PRO A 9 18.74 -19.43 -17.29
C PRO A 9 19.53 -20.22 -16.25
N GLY A 10 19.08 -21.45 -15.95
CA GLY A 10 19.73 -22.32 -14.95
C GLY A 10 19.11 -22.29 -13.56
N ILE A 11 18.14 -21.40 -13.28
CA ILE A 11 17.35 -21.50 -12.04
C ILE A 11 16.56 -22.82 -12.02
N PRO A 12 16.73 -23.67 -10.99
CA PRO A 12 16.06 -24.97 -10.93
C PRO A 12 14.56 -24.80 -10.65
N GLN A 13 13.75 -25.72 -11.17
CA GLN A 13 12.29 -25.73 -10.94
C GLN A 13 11.90 -25.79 -9.45
N GLU A 14 12.75 -26.39 -8.62
CA GLU A 14 12.58 -26.39 -7.16
C GLU A 14 12.61 -24.97 -6.57
N ALA A 15 13.46 -24.07 -7.07
CA ALA A 15 13.51 -22.69 -6.60
C ALA A 15 12.23 -21.93 -6.96
N ILE A 16 11.69 -22.15 -8.16
CA ILE A 16 10.41 -21.57 -8.60
C ILE A 16 9.26 -22.10 -7.73
N ARG A 17 9.24 -23.41 -7.42
CA ARG A 17 8.24 -24.01 -6.51
C ARG A 17 8.31 -23.41 -5.10
N LYS A 18 9.51 -23.29 -4.52
CA LYS A 18 9.70 -22.62 -3.21
C LYS A 18 9.24 -21.17 -3.22
N TYR A 19 9.55 -20.42 -4.29
CA TYR A 19 9.06 -19.05 -4.44
C TYR A 19 7.52 -18.99 -4.46
N LEU A 20 6.87 -19.88 -5.22
CA LEU A 20 5.40 -19.97 -5.26
C LEU A 20 4.79 -20.34 -3.90
N GLU A 21 5.43 -21.23 -3.13
CA GLU A 21 5.00 -21.57 -1.77
C GLU A 21 5.06 -20.35 -0.84
N ILE A 22 6.12 -19.56 -0.91
CA ILE A 22 6.26 -18.31 -0.15
C ILE A 22 5.15 -17.33 -0.56
N VAL A 23 4.93 -17.11 -1.86
CA VAL A 23 3.85 -16.25 -2.36
C VAL A 23 2.49 -16.70 -1.83
N LYS A 24 2.22 -18.00 -1.87
CA LYS A 24 0.97 -18.59 -1.38
C LYS A 24 0.78 -18.34 0.12
N GLN A 25 1.82 -18.54 0.91
CA GLN A 25 1.80 -18.28 2.36
C GLN A 25 1.55 -16.79 2.66
N LEU A 26 2.23 -15.89 1.94
CA LEU A 26 2.14 -14.45 2.19
C LEU A 26 0.78 -13.87 1.76
N THR A 27 0.28 -14.29 0.59
CA THR A 27 -0.93 -13.70 0.00
C THR A 27 -2.21 -14.44 0.37
N GLY A 28 -2.12 -15.66 0.90
CA GLY A 28 -3.25 -16.52 1.21
C GLY A 28 -3.97 -17.08 -0.04
N PHE A 29 -3.31 -17.11 -1.20
CA PHE A 29 -3.88 -17.60 -2.45
C PHE A 29 -4.00 -19.13 -2.48
N THR A 30 -5.22 -19.65 -2.54
CA THR A 30 -5.48 -21.11 -2.62
C THR A 30 -6.18 -21.54 -3.92
N GLY A 31 -6.40 -20.61 -4.86
CA GLY A 31 -7.11 -20.89 -6.11
C GLY A 31 -6.41 -21.96 -6.95
N SER A 32 -7.15 -23.01 -7.34
CA SER A 32 -6.68 -24.14 -8.15
C SER A 32 -6.29 -23.78 -9.58
N ASP A 33 -6.86 -22.69 -10.12
CA ASP A 33 -6.85 -22.40 -11.55
C ASP A 33 -5.50 -21.80 -12.04
N ASP A 34 -4.62 -21.37 -11.14
CA ASP A 34 -3.33 -20.73 -11.45
C ASP A 34 -2.11 -21.54 -10.96
N ALA A 35 -2.26 -22.86 -10.82
CA ALA A 35 -1.16 -23.72 -10.36
C ALA A 35 0.12 -23.47 -11.18
N GLY A 36 1.19 -23.05 -10.51
CA GLY A 36 2.48 -22.77 -11.15
C GLY A 36 2.61 -21.38 -11.80
N LYS A 37 1.65 -20.47 -11.63
CA LYS A 37 1.64 -19.15 -12.27
C LYS A 37 1.46 -18.01 -11.26
N LEU A 38 1.75 -16.79 -11.70
CA LEU A 38 1.55 -15.55 -10.95
C LEU A 38 0.34 -14.79 -11.50
N ARG A 39 -0.25 -13.91 -10.70
CA ARG A 39 -1.29 -12.98 -11.12
C ARG A 39 -0.63 -11.67 -11.52
N GLY A 40 -0.95 -11.18 -12.71
CA GLY A 40 -0.46 -9.89 -13.18
C GLY A 40 -1.34 -8.72 -12.72
N ASP A 41 -1.15 -7.57 -13.35
CA ASP A 41 -1.88 -6.34 -13.03
C ASP A 41 -3.13 -6.14 -13.89
N GLN A 42 -3.24 -6.80 -15.06
CA GLN A 42 -4.46 -6.79 -15.86
C GLN A 42 -5.52 -7.71 -15.24
N ASN A 43 -6.79 -7.41 -15.53
CA ASN A 43 -7.90 -8.26 -15.10
C ASN A 43 -7.75 -9.67 -15.67
N ASN A 44 -7.86 -10.67 -14.79
CA ASN A 44 -7.64 -12.08 -15.12
C ASN A 44 -6.24 -12.41 -15.66
N GLU A 45 -5.25 -11.52 -15.52
CA GLU A 45 -3.89 -11.81 -15.99
C GLU A 45 -3.27 -12.92 -15.17
N VAL A 46 -2.74 -13.92 -15.88
CA VAL A 46 -1.99 -15.02 -15.29
C VAL A 46 -0.68 -15.15 -16.05
N VAL A 47 0.43 -15.02 -15.33
CA VAL A 47 1.79 -14.92 -15.84
C VAL A 47 2.53 -16.22 -15.55
N ALA A 48 2.97 -16.90 -16.60
CA ALA A 48 3.79 -18.10 -16.48
C ALA A 48 5.25 -17.74 -16.16
N PHE A 49 5.97 -18.68 -15.56
CA PHE A 49 7.41 -18.54 -15.40
C PHE A 49 8.13 -18.88 -16.70
N GLU A 50 9.00 -17.98 -17.14
CA GLU A 50 9.75 -18.14 -18.39
C GLU A 50 11.20 -17.68 -18.22
N PRO A 51 12.19 -18.44 -18.71
CA PRO A 51 13.57 -18.01 -18.66
C PRO A 51 13.79 -16.79 -19.57
N VAL A 52 14.70 -15.90 -19.19
CA VAL A 52 15.13 -14.77 -20.00
C VAL A 52 16.63 -14.78 -20.18
N THR A 53 17.09 -14.92 -21.42
CA THR A 53 18.52 -14.80 -21.74
C THR A 53 18.83 -13.33 -22.03
N PRO A 54 19.71 -12.67 -21.28
CA PRO A 54 20.07 -11.28 -21.54
C PRO A 54 20.86 -11.17 -22.84
N ASP A 55 20.49 -10.22 -23.69
CA ASP A 55 21.29 -9.84 -24.86
C ASP A 55 22.46 -8.94 -24.42
N GLN A 56 23.59 -9.57 -24.09
CA GLN A 56 24.81 -8.90 -23.65
C GLN A 56 25.35 -7.92 -24.70
N SER A 57 25.08 -8.14 -26.00
CA SER A 57 25.48 -7.21 -27.07
C SER A 57 24.74 -5.88 -27.01
N LYS A 58 23.54 -5.88 -26.40
CA LYS A 58 22.73 -4.68 -26.12
C LYS A 58 22.92 -4.17 -24.69
N GLY A 59 23.87 -4.76 -23.95
CA GLY A 59 24.11 -4.49 -22.54
C GLY A 59 22.91 -4.81 -21.64
N GLU A 60 22.05 -5.75 -22.04
CA GLU A 60 21.00 -6.24 -21.14
C GLU A 60 21.62 -7.00 -19.97
N LEU A 61 21.01 -6.86 -18.80
CA LEU A 61 21.45 -7.51 -17.57
C LEU A 61 20.57 -8.73 -17.29
N SER A 62 21.12 -9.71 -16.59
CA SER A 62 20.34 -10.80 -16.00
C SER A 62 19.40 -10.28 -14.90
N VAL A 63 18.44 -11.09 -14.49
CA VAL A 63 17.55 -10.79 -13.37
C VAL A 63 18.35 -10.59 -12.08
N ALA A 64 19.31 -11.48 -11.79
CA ALA A 64 20.17 -11.36 -10.62
C ALA A 64 21.03 -10.08 -10.65
N GLU A 65 21.57 -9.70 -11.81
CA GLU A 65 22.32 -8.45 -11.96
C GLU A 65 21.44 -7.23 -11.71
N VAL A 66 20.21 -7.20 -12.24
CA VAL A 66 19.23 -6.15 -11.96
C VAL A 66 18.90 -6.07 -10.46
N GLN A 67 18.63 -7.20 -9.82
CA GLN A 67 18.39 -7.26 -8.38
C GLN A 67 19.57 -6.70 -7.59
N GLY A 68 20.80 -7.01 -8.00
CA GLY A 68 22.03 -6.45 -7.43
C GLY A 68 22.11 -4.93 -7.56
N VAL A 69 21.81 -4.39 -8.75
CA VAL A 69 21.78 -2.92 -8.96
C VAL A 69 20.71 -2.27 -8.09
N LEU A 70 19.47 -2.77 -8.10
CA LEU A 70 18.37 -2.23 -7.30
C LEU A 70 18.66 -2.30 -5.79
N LYS A 71 19.33 -3.37 -5.33
CA LYS A 71 19.73 -3.52 -3.94
C LYS A 71 20.79 -2.49 -3.54
N ASN A 72 21.84 -2.34 -4.34
CA ASN A 72 22.90 -1.35 -4.12
C ASN A 72 22.39 0.08 -4.17
N ALA A 73 21.42 0.34 -5.05
CA ALA A 73 20.77 1.63 -5.22
C ALA A 73 19.76 1.98 -4.09
N GLY A 74 19.37 1.01 -3.24
CA GLY A 74 18.44 1.22 -2.13
C GLY A 74 16.96 0.98 -2.44
N PHE A 75 16.64 0.40 -3.60
CA PHE A 75 15.27 0.03 -4.01
C PHE A 75 14.90 -1.41 -3.66
N PHE A 76 15.86 -2.25 -3.29
CA PHE A 76 15.63 -3.65 -2.94
C PHE A 76 16.46 -4.11 -1.71
N PRO A 77 16.48 -3.33 -0.61
CA PRO A 77 17.46 -3.50 0.47
C PRO A 77 17.41 -4.88 1.16
N PHE A 78 16.22 -5.45 1.32
CA PHE A 78 16.03 -6.76 1.98
C PHE A 78 15.64 -7.87 1.00
N GLY A 79 15.65 -7.58 -0.30
CA GLY A 79 15.35 -8.56 -1.32
C GLY A 79 16.49 -9.55 -1.53
N GLN A 80 16.12 -10.77 -1.93
CA GLN A 80 17.08 -11.83 -2.29
C GLN A 80 17.50 -11.66 -3.75
N ILE A 81 18.80 -11.84 -4.01
CA ILE A 81 19.33 -11.91 -5.37
C ILE A 81 19.25 -13.39 -5.76
N ASP A 82 18.10 -13.79 -6.30
CA ASP A 82 17.76 -15.18 -6.61
C ASP A 82 17.58 -15.45 -8.11
N GLY A 83 17.71 -14.42 -8.95
CA GLY A 83 17.49 -14.52 -10.39
C GLY A 83 16.03 -14.72 -10.77
N ILE A 84 15.07 -14.50 -9.87
CA ILE A 84 13.63 -14.62 -10.12
C ILE A 84 12.97 -13.24 -10.05
N CYS A 85 12.37 -12.81 -11.15
CA CYS A 85 11.59 -11.58 -11.22
C CYS A 85 10.17 -11.83 -10.70
N GLY A 86 10.06 -12.04 -9.39
CA GLY A 86 8.81 -12.15 -8.66
C GLY A 86 8.18 -10.80 -8.30
N TYR A 87 7.09 -10.81 -7.53
CA TYR A 87 6.35 -9.59 -7.13
C TYR A 87 7.24 -8.54 -6.49
N ARG A 88 8.18 -8.97 -5.63
CA ARG A 88 9.07 -8.05 -4.93
C ARG A 88 10.08 -7.38 -5.88
N THR A 89 10.63 -8.15 -6.82
CA THR A 89 11.54 -7.62 -7.85
C THR A 89 10.78 -6.68 -8.78
N THR A 90 9.57 -7.04 -9.22
CA THR A 90 8.71 -6.18 -10.04
C THR A 90 8.33 -4.89 -9.32
N ALA A 91 7.99 -4.95 -8.03
CA ALA A 91 7.74 -3.77 -7.20
C ALA A 91 8.97 -2.85 -7.11
N ALA A 92 10.17 -3.42 -6.93
CA ALA A 92 11.41 -2.64 -6.90
C ALA A 92 11.73 -1.99 -8.26
N ILE A 93 11.43 -2.67 -9.37
CA ILE A 93 11.55 -2.10 -10.73
C ILE A 93 10.59 -0.92 -10.90
N ARG A 94 9.31 -1.07 -10.53
CA ARG A 94 8.33 0.03 -10.61
C ARG A 94 8.72 1.19 -9.70
N PHE A 95 9.16 0.91 -8.49
CA PHE A 95 9.58 1.94 -7.56
C PHE A 95 10.80 2.71 -8.10
N PHE A 96 11.76 2.03 -8.74
CA PHE A 96 12.86 2.68 -9.45
C PHE A 96 12.38 3.54 -10.63
N GLN A 97 11.49 3.01 -11.49
CA GLN A 97 10.92 3.76 -12.61
C GLN A 97 10.22 5.02 -12.12
N GLU A 98 9.43 4.90 -11.06
CA GLU A 98 8.71 6.00 -10.43
C GLU A 98 9.65 7.03 -9.82
N TYR A 99 10.76 6.62 -9.18
CA TYR A 99 11.77 7.53 -8.68
C TYR A 99 12.43 8.34 -9.79
N VAL A 100 12.87 7.68 -10.87
CA VAL A 100 13.50 8.39 -12.01
C VAL A 100 12.52 9.41 -12.61
N ARG A 101 11.26 9.02 -12.78
CA ARG A 101 10.21 9.89 -13.32
C ARG A 101 9.90 11.08 -12.40
N THR A 102 9.78 10.85 -11.10
CA THR A 102 9.22 11.84 -10.17
C THR A 102 10.24 12.59 -9.35
N VAL A 103 11.43 12.04 -9.13
CA VAL A 103 12.48 12.66 -8.32
C VAL A 103 13.61 13.18 -9.20
N GLU A 104 14.07 12.38 -10.16
CA GLU A 104 15.03 12.87 -11.17
C GLU A 104 14.35 13.71 -12.27
N LYS A 105 13.00 13.70 -12.32
CA LYS A 105 12.18 14.38 -13.33
C LYS A 105 12.54 13.97 -14.77
N ASP A 106 12.93 12.71 -14.95
CA ASP A 106 13.36 12.16 -16.24
C ASP A 106 12.29 11.21 -16.81
N GLU A 107 11.43 11.73 -17.67
CA GLU A 107 10.34 10.98 -18.30
C GLU A 107 10.83 9.97 -19.35
N SER A 108 12.11 10.02 -19.75
CA SER A 108 12.65 9.09 -20.76
C SER A 108 12.68 7.64 -20.28
N ILE A 109 12.54 7.40 -18.97
CA ILE A 109 12.38 6.09 -18.34
C ILE A 109 11.14 5.33 -18.83
N GLY A 110 10.08 6.04 -19.23
CA GLY A 110 8.79 5.46 -19.65
C GLY A 110 7.76 5.35 -18.51
N SER A 111 6.82 4.41 -18.65
CA SER A 111 5.78 4.17 -17.64
C SER A 111 6.32 3.33 -16.46
N PRO A 112 5.80 3.52 -15.24
CA PRO A 112 6.10 2.65 -14.10
C PRO A 112 5.32 1.31 -14.21
N ASP A 113 5.63 0.54 -15.24
CA ASP A 113 4.93 -0.70 -15.63
C ASP A 113 5.54 -1.98 -15.02
N GLY A 114 6.71 -1.89 -14.39
CA GLY A 114 7.42 -3.03 -13.82
C GLY A 114 8.16 -3.88 -14.84
N MET A 115 8.33 -3.36 -16.05
CA MET A 115 9.03 -4.00 -17.16
C MET A 115 10.34 -3.27 -17.46
N LEU A 116 11.46 -4.00 -17.44
CA LEU A 116 12.73 -3.50 -17.93
C LEU A 116 12.83 -3.72 -19.44
N GLY A 117 12.29 -2.77 -20.20
CA GLY A 117 12.57 -2.58 -21.62
C GLY A 117 13.87 -1.79 -21.86
N PRO A 118 14.22 -1.49 -23.13
CA PRO A 118 15.49 -0.84 -23.48
C PRO A 118 15.75 0.50 -22.76
N LYS A 119 14.70 1.32 -22.60
CA LYS A 119 14.77 2.61 -21.88
C LYS A 119 15.13 2.38 -20.41
N ALA A 120 14.33 1.59 -19.69
CA ALA A 120 14.55 1.30 -18.29
C ALA A 120 15.90 0.62 -18.01
N PHE A 121 16.35 -0.29 -18.89
CA PHE A 121 17.71 -0.85 -18.82
C PHE A 121 18.80 0.22 -18.95
N GLY A 122 18.60 1.21 -19.82
CA GLY A 122 19.50 2.36 -19.93
C GLY A 122 19.69 3.10 -18.60
N HIS A 123 18.60 3.35 -17.86
CA HIS A 123 18.70 4.00 -16.54
C HIS A 123 19.28 3.09 -15.47
N ILE A 124 18.98 1.79 -15.48
CA ILE A 124 19.61 0.81 -14.56
C ILE A 124 21.13 0.82 -14.75
N ARG A 125 21.62 0.78 -16.00
CA ARG A 125 23.06 0.86 -16.30
C ARG A 125 23.65 2.20 -15.85
N ARG A 126 23.01 3.32 -16.19
CA ARG A 126 23.45 4.66 -15.76
C ARG A 126 23.60 4.74 -14.24
N TRP A 127 22.69 4.13 -13.49
CA TRP A 127 22.76 4.08 -12.03
C TRP A 127 23.88 3.17 -11.53
N ARG A 128 24.03 1.97 -12.09
CA ARG A 128 25.12 1.05 -11.78
C ARG A 128 26.48 1.68 -12.04
N ASP A 129 26.70 2.18 -13.25
CA ASP A 129 27.99 2.70 -13.73
C ASP A 129 28.37 3.99 -12.98
N GLY A 130 27.37 4.79 -12.59
CA GLY A 130 27.56 5.98 -11.76
C GLY A 130 27.61 5.71 -10.25
N GLY A 131 27.47 4.47 -9.79
CA GLY A 131 27.41 4.12 -8.37
C GLY A 131 26.29 4.85 -7.60
N LYS A 132 25.19 5.19 -8.29
CA LYS A 132 24.11 6.00 -7.74
C LYS A 132 23.34 5.26 -6.66
N LYS A 133 22.90 6.01 -5.66
CA LYS A 133 22.02 5.56 -4.59
C LYS A 133 20.83 6.51 -4.50
N ALA A 134 19.68 5.97 -4.10
CA ALA A 134 18.53 6.79 -3.78
C ALA A 134 18.86 7.71 -2.60
N ASP A 135 18.26 8.88 -2.59
CA ASP A 135 18.56 9.94 -1.62
C ASP A 135 18.11 9.63 -0.18
N TRP A 136 17.31 8.58 0.00
CA TRP A 136 16.94 8.07 1.33
C TRP A 136 17.94 7.09 1.94
N VAL A 137 18.99 6.70 1.20
CA VAL A 137 20.01 5.81 1.76
C VAL A 137 20.89 6.62 2.72
N GLY A 138 20.60 6.58 4.03
CA GLY A 138 21.54 7.12 5.04
C GLY A 138 20.95 7.62 6.36
N ALA A 139 19.67 8.02 6.43
CA ALA A 139 19.03 8.42 7.69
C ALA A 139 17.50 8.54 7.56
N ALA A 140 16.79 8.46 8.68
CA ALA A 140 15.37 8.75 8.73
C ALA A 140 15.10 10.26 8.61
N SER A 141 14.07 10.62 7.84
CA SER A 141 13.61 12.01 7.74
C SER A 141 13.03 12.52 9.06
N GLU A 142 13.11 13.83 9.28
CA GLU A 142 12.49 14.50 10.44
C GLU A 142 10.98 14.19 10.52
N ARG A 143 10.28 14.24 9.38
CA ARG A 143 8.84 13.92 9.28
C ARG A 143 8.52 12.50 9.75
N HIS A 144 9.41 11.55 9.47
CA HIS A 144 9.25 10.18 9.94
C HIS A 144 9.39 10.13 11.47
N GLN A 145 10.38 10.80 12.03
CA GLN A 145 10.57 10.87 13.49
C GLN A 145 9.37 11.56 14.18
N GLN A 146 8.87 12.65 13.62
CA GLN A 146 7.66 13.35 14.08
C GLN A 146 6.43 12.43 14.06
N GLY A 147 6.23 11.67 12.98
CA GLY A 147 5.14 10.69 12.89
C GLY A 147 5.23 9.60 13.97
N ILE A 148 6.41 9.04 14.20
CA ILE A 148 6.64 8.04 15.27
C ILE A 148 6.46 8.66 16.67
N ALA A 149 6.88 9.91 16.87
CA ALA A 149 6.69 10.63 18.13
C ALA A 149 5.20 10.84 18.44
N LEU A 150 4.40 11.25 17.45
CA LEU A 150 2.94 11.34 17.58
C LEU A 150 2.32 10.01 18.00
N LEU A 151 2.66 8.91 17.32
CA LEU A 151 2.11 7.59 17.63
C LEU A 151 2.39 7.18 19.08
N ASN A 152 3.61 7.43 19.57
CA ASN A 152 3.98 7.19 20.95
C ASN A 152 3.21 8.08 21.93
N ALA A 153 3.04 9.37 21.63
CA ALA A 153 2.27 10.29 22.47
C ALA A 153 0.78 9.86 22.57
N VAL A 154 0.18 9.47 21.45
CA VAL A 154 -1.19 8.93 21.41
C VAL A 154 -1.29 7.66 22.25
N LYS A 155 -0.34 6.73 22.14
CA LYS A 155 -0.28 5.52 22.99
C LYS A 155 -0.33 5.87 24.47
N GLN A 156 0.52 6.79 24.92
CA GLN A 156 0.61 7.16 26.33
C GLN A 156 -0.70 7.76 26.83
N ARG A 157 -1.32 8.67 26.06
CA ARG A 157 -2.63 9.22 26.39
C ARG A 157 -3.69 8.13 26.50
N CYS A 158 -3.74 7.21 25.54
CA CYS A 158 -4.71 6.11 25.51
C CYS A 158 -4.48 5.06 26.61
N LEU A 159 -3.25 4.88 27.10
CA LEU A 159 -2.95 4.03 28.26
C LEU A 159 -3.48 4.65 29.56
N GLN A 160 -3.33 5.97 29.71
CA GLN A 160 -3.74 6.69 30.91
C GLN A 160 -5.26 6.90 30.96
N SER A 161 -5.86 7.23 29.82
CA SER A 161 -7.29 7.57 29.72
C SER A 161 -7.89 7.00 28.43
N PRO A 162 -8.11 5.67 28.35
CA PRO A 162 -8.78 5.07 27.19
C PRO A 162 -10.24 5.53 27.12
N ASN A 163 -10.67 5.98 25.94
CA ASN A 163 -12.08 6.25 25.68
C ASN A 163 -12.90 4.93 25.72
N ARG A 164 -14.23 5.05 25.66
CA ARG A 164 -15.13 3.89 25.80
C ARG A 164 -14.83 2.78 24.78
N MET A 165 -14.59 3.13 23.52
CA MET A 165 -14.24 2.17 22.48
C MET A 165 -12.93 1.43 22.80
N LEU A 166 -11.88 2.15 23.21
CA LEU A 166 -10.60 1.53 23.56
C LEU A 166 -10.69 0.68 24.83
N GLN A 167 -11.55 1.04 25.79
CA GLN A 167 -11.86 0.16 26.93
C GLN A 167 -12.46 -1.16 26.44
N MET A 168 -13.39 -1.12 25.48
CA MET A 168 -13.97 -2.33 24.89
C MET A 168 -12.94 -3.15 24.11
N VAL A 169 -12.04 -2.50 23.35
CA VAL A 169 -10.94 -3.18 22.65
C VAL A 169 -10.01 -3.89 23.65
N ASN A 170 -9.62 -3.22 24.73
CA ASN A 170 -8.77 -3.80 25.77
C ASN A 170 -9.44 -4.98 26.49
N ALA A 171 -10.76 -4.90 26.70
CA ALA A 171 -11.57 -5.93 27.35
C ALA A 171 -11.96 -7.08 26.40
N TYR A 172 -11.77 -6.95 25.09
CA TYR A 172 -12.10 -7.99 24.12
C TYR A 172 -11.29 -9.26 24.42
N SER A 173 -12.00 -10.37 24.60
CA SER A 173 -11.45 -11.68 24.98
C SER A 173 -11.26 -12.63 23.79
N GLY A 174 -11.88 -12.32 22.64
CA GLY A 174 -11.70 -13.06 21.40
C GLY A 174 -10.34 -12.77 20.73
N LYS A 175 -10.03 -13.56 19.71
CA LYS A 175 -8.87 -13.30 18.84
C LYS A 175 -9.24 -12.23 17.81
N ALA A 176 -8.36 -11.26 17.61
CA ALA A 176 -8.48 -10.25 16.57
C ALA A 176 -7.09 -9.79 16.12
N ASP A 177 -7.02 -9.20 14.94
CA ASP A 177 -5.85 -8.49 14.42
C ASP A 177 -5.81 -7.02 14.89
N THR A 178 -6.81 -6.59 15.67
CA THR A 178 -6.79 -5.29 16.38
C THR A 178 -6.06 -5.45 17.70
N LEU A 179 -5.07 -4.60 17.92
CA LEU A 179 -4.21 -4.67 19.09
C LEU A 179 -4.79 -3.88 20.25
N LYS A 180 -4.61 -4.42 21.46
CA LYS A 180 -4.87 -3.68 22.68
C LYS A 180 -3.89 -2.51 22.79
N VAL A 181 -4.28 -1.46 23.51
CA VAL A 181 -3.46 -0.24 23.61
C VAL A 181 -2.05 -0.55 24.13
N ALA A 182 -1.94 -1.44 25.12
CA ALA A 182 -0.64 -1.86 25.68
C ALA A 182 0.27 -2.55 24.64
N GLU A 183 -0.33 -3.24 23.68
CA GLU A 183 0.35 -4.04 22.64
C GLU A 183 0.70 -3.22 21.40
N TRP A 184 0.28 -1.95 21.32
CA TRP A 184 0.64 -1.10 20.18
C TRP A 184 2.16 -0.98 20.05
N ASP A 185 2.68 -1.16 18.84
CA ASP A 185 4.10 -1.24 18.55
C ASP A 185 4.46 -0.20 17.48
N PHE A 186 5.29 0.77 17.88
CA PHE A 186 5.71 1.89 17.06
C PHE A 186 7.22 1.90 16.83
N ASN A 187 7.85 0.71 16.79
CA ASN A 187 9.23 0.60 16.37
C ASN A 187 9.42 1.27 14.98
N PRO A 188 10.35 2.23 14.83
CA PRO A 188 10.57 2.94 13.56
C PRO A 188 11.04 2.05 12.41
N ASP A 189 11.50 0.82 12.68
CA ASP A 189 11.87 -0.17 11.66
C ASP A 189 10.67 -0.92 11.08
N HIS A 190 9.51 -0.84 11.73
CA HIS A 190 8.27 -1.44 11.25
C HIS A 190 7.59 -0.54 10.23
N ILE A 191 6.69 -1.14 9.45
CA ILE A 191 5.88 -0.43 8.46
C ILE A 191 4.61 0.07 9.16
N HIS A 192 4.40 1.38 9.19
CA HIS A 192 3.21 2.00 9.75
C HIS A 192 2.41 2.69 8.65
N LEU A 193 1.14 2.34 8.52
CA LEU A 193 0.19 3.10 7.73
C LEU A 193 -0.75 3.81 8.70
N ILE A 194 -0.93 5.10 8.57
CA ILE A 194 -1.73 5.91 9.50
C ILE A 194 -2.89 6.52 8.71
N GLY A 195 -4.12 6.11 8.99
CA GLY A 195 -5.32 6.77 8.48
C GLY A 195 -5.74 7.87 9.45
N ILE A 196 -5.92 9.08 8.95
CA ILE A 196 -6.45 10.21 9.74
C ILE A 196 -7.89 10.47 9.31
N ARG A 197 -8.81 10.03 10.16
CA ARG A 197 -10.25 10.28 9.98
C ARG A 197 -10.58 11.72 10.37
N LYS A 198 -11.31 12.41 9.49
CA LYS A 198 -11.87 13.73 9.80
C LYS A 198 -12.96 13.65 10.88
N ASN A 199 -12.97 14.58 11.84
CA ASN A 199 -13.94 14.60 12.94
C ASN A 199 -15.36 14.98 12.48
N THR A 200 -15.48 15.63 11.33
CA THR A 200 -16.77 15.87 10.69
C THR A 200 -16.97 14.83 9.60
N PRO A 201 -17.82 13.80 9.83
CA PRO A 201 -18.23 12.93 8.74
C PRO A 201 -18.87 13.82 7.68
N ASP A 202 -18.29 13.80 6.48
CA ASP A 202 -18.97 14.41 5.35
C ASP A 202 -20.17 13.52 5.06
N SER A 203 -21.39 14.03 5.21
CA SER A 203 -22.61 13.28 4.87
C SER A 203 -22.60 12.79 3.42
N GLU A 204 -21.72 13.37 2.58
CA GLU A 204 -21.51 13.07 1.18
C GLU A 204 -20.45 11.97 0.93
N GLY A 205 -19.79 11.40 1.95
CA GLY A 205 -18.89 10.24 1.79
C GLY A 205 -17.72 10.50 0.83
N LYS A 206 -17.00 11.60 1.03
CA LYS A 206 -15.93 12.07 0.13
C LYS A 206 -14.55 11.50 0.48
N PHE A 207 -13.62 11.53 -0.49
CA PHE A 207 -12.20 11.28 -0.27
C PHE A 207 -11.49 12.48 0.39
N ASN A 208 -11.79 12.75 1.65
CA ASN A 208 -11.28 13.90 2.39
C ASN A 208 -10.30 13.53 3.53
N ASP A 209 -10.06 12.24 3.73
CA ASP A 209 -9.06 11.74 4.67
C ASP A 209 -7.68 11.64 4.01
N VAL A 210 -6.67 11.52 4.86
CA VAL A 210 -5.28 11.35 4.45
C VAL A 210 -4.69 10.13 5.12
N PHE A 211 -3.92 9.38 4.36
CA PHE A 211 -3.13 8.26 4.84
C PHE A 211 -1.66 8.62 4.79
N PHE A 212 -0.90 8.34 5.85
CA PHE A 212 0.55 8.47 5.87
C PHE A 212 1.20 7.09 5.99
N LEU A 213 2.13 6.78 5.08
CA LEU A 213 3.00 5.61 5.20
C LEU A 213 4.33 6.05 5.79
N LEU A 214 4.66 5.53 6.97
CA LEU A 214 5.98 5.62 7.59
C LEU A 214 6.72 4.30 7.36
N ILE A 215 7.83 4.35 6.62
CA ILE A 215 8.58 3.16 6.28
C ILE A 215 10.06 3.50 6.11
N ARG A 216 10.93 2.87 6.89
CA ARG A 216 12.40 2.99 6.75
C ARG A 216 12.88 4.44 6.71
N GLY A 217 12.29 5.32 7.53
CA GLY A 217 12.66 6.73 7.56
C GLY A 217 11.98 7.60 6.50
N LEU A 218 11.18 7.02 5.61
CA LEU A 218 10.42 7.71 4.57
C LEU A 218 8.99 7.99 5.00
N VAL A 219 8.42 9.06 4.46
CA VAL A 219 7.02 9.43 4.64
C VAL A 219 6.36 9.65 3.29
N TYR A 220 5.32 8.89 2.98
CA TYR A 220 4.44 9.15 1.84
C TYR A 220 3.07 9.53 2.35
N ALA A 221 2.35 10.40 1.62
CA ALA A 221 0.96 10.69 1.91
C ALA A 221 0.06 10.30 0.74
N PHE A 222 -1.13 9.82 1.05
CA PHE A 222 -2.13 9.37 0.07
C PHE A 222 -3.49 9.96 0.41
N ASN A 223 -4.25 10.32 -0.63
CA ASN A 223 -5.63 10.73 -0.47
C ASN A 223 -6.55 9.51 -0.43
N GLY A 224 -7.60 9.57 0.39
CA GLY A 224 -8.51 8.45 0.54
C GLY A 224 -9.68 8.74 1.46
N SER A 225 -10.31 7.68 1.94
CA SER A 225 -11.32 7.74 2.99
C SER A 225 -11.23 6.56 3.95
N THR A 226 -11.51 6.85 5.21
CA THR A 226 -11.65 5.91 6.31
C THR A 226 -13.11 5.62 6.66
N ASP A 227 -14.05 6.25 5.95
CA ASP A 227 -15.49 6.09 6.15
C ASP A 227 -15.92 4.65 5.86
N PRO A 228 -16.95 4.15 6.56
CA PRO A 228 -17.43 2.79 6.36
C PRO A 228 -18.21 2.59 5.04
N GLY A 229 -18.36 3.64 4.22
CA GLY A 229 -19.04 3.57 2.93
C GLY A 229 -20.52 3.25 3.04
N ALA A 230 -20.96 2.21 2.32
CA ALA A 230 -22.34 1.74 2.31
C ALA A 230 -22.44 0.33 2.91
N THR A 231 -23.64 -0.05 3.36
CA THR A 231 -23.90 -1.38 3.91
C THR A 231 -25.24 -1.90 3.42
N SER A 232 -25.30 -3.20 3.14
CA SER A 232 -26.57 -3.92 3.03
C SER A 232 -26.83 -4.85 4.22
N ASP A 233 -25.88 -4.91 5.17
CA ASP A 233 -26.03 -5.71 6.38
C ASP A 233 -27.12 -5.07 7.27
N PRO A 234 -28.16 -5.82 7.66
CA PRO A 234 -29.23 -5.29 8.49
C PRO A 234 -28.73 -4.85 9.87
N ARG A 235 -27.53 -5.23 10.31
CA ARG A 235 -26.92 -4.76 11.57
C ARG A 235 -26.33 -3.35 11.46
N GLY A 236 -26.06 -2.87 10.24
CA GLY A 236 -25.58 -1.51 9.97
C GLY A 236 -24.13 -1.44 9.46
N PHE A 237 -23.59 -0.23 9.40
CA PHE A 237 -22.28 0.10 8.86
C PHE A 237 -21.20 -0.45 9.80
N PRO A 238 -20.19 -1.19 9.28
CA PRO A 238 -19.06 -1.63 10.09
C PRO A 238 -18.02 -0.51 10.19
N PHE A 239 -17.99 0.17 11.33
CA PHE A 239 -16.95 1.14 11.66
C PHE A 239 -15.73 0.42 12.22
N LEU A 240 -14.60 0.53 11.53
CA LEU A 240 -13.31 0.13 12.10
C LEU A 240 -13.04 0.93 13.38
N THR A 241 -12.70 0.21 14.44
CA THR A 241 -12.32 0.80 15.73
C THR A 241 -11.06 1.64 15.60
N ASN A 242 -10.94 2.71 16.39
CA ASN A 242 -9.70 3.49 16.45
C ASN A 242 -8.59 2.65 17.09
N GLY A 243 -7.33 2.90 16.72
CA GLY A 243 -6.17 2.20 17.26
C GLY A 243 -5.34 1.48 16.21
N GLN A 244 -4.48 0.55 16.66
CA GLN A 244 -3.55 -0.18 15.80
C GLN A 244 -4.09 -1.57 15.41
N HIS A 245 -3.92 -1.91 14.14
CA HIS A 245 -4.38 -3.16 13.52
C HIS A 245 -3.26 -3.79 12.68
N LEU A 246 -3.23 -5.12 12.63
CA LEU A 246 -2.26 -5.88 11.84
C LEU A 246 -2.84 -6.24 10.47
N TYR A 247 -2.22 -5.70 9.43
CA TYR A 247 -2.55 -5.95 8.04
C TYR A 247 -1.39 -6.63 7.31
N ARG A 248 -1.70 -7.30 6.20
CA ARG A 248 -0.72 -7.81 5.22
C ARG A 248 -1.28 -7.72 3.82
N PHE A 249 -0.42 -7.71 2.80
CA PHE A 249 -0.93 -7.85 1.44
C PHE A 249 -1.51 -9.24 1.20
N GLY A 250 -2.69 -9.27 0.60
CA GLY A 250 -3.34 -10.48 0.15
C GLY A 250 -4.30 -10.19 -1.00
N TRP A 251 -4.80 -11.23 -1.65
CA TRP A 251 -5.70 -11.07 -2.78
C TRP A 251 -7.10 -10.64 -2.32
N HIS A 252 -7.63 -9.65 -3.02
CA HIS A 252 -8.96 -9.10 -2.87
C HIS A 252 -9.79 -9.38 -4.14
N GLY A 253 -11.11 -9.25 -4.05
CA GLY A 253 -12.00 -9.31 -5.22
C GLY A 253 -12.33 -10.72 -5.73
N PHE A 254 -12.05 -11.81 -4.99
CA PHE A 254 -12.30 -13.19 -5.44
C PHE A 254 -13.73 -13.49 -5.93
N LYS A 255 -14.74 -12.74 -5.45
CA LYS A 255 -16.13 -12.87 -5.90
C LYS A 255 -16.33 -12.39 -7.36
N HIS A 256 -15.40 -11.59 -7.87
CA HIS A 256 -15.39 -11.01 -9.20
C HIS A 256 -14.03 -11.34 -9.84
N LYS A 257 -13.94 -12.45 -10.59
CA LYS A 257 -12.66 -12.94 -11.15
C LYS A 257 -11.93 -11.85 -11.96
N ASP A 258 -12.68 -10.95 -12.58
CA ASP A 258 -12.23 -9.78 -13.33
C ASP A 258 -11.73 -8.60 -12.47
N ARG A 259 -11.70 -8.71 -11.14
CA ARG A 259 -11.28 -7.63 -10.21
C ARG A 259 -10.35 -8.12 -9.11
N ILE A 260 -9.55 -9.14 -9.40
CA ILE A 260 -8.57 -9.66 -8.43
C ILE A 260 -7.33 -8.78 -8.43
N TYR A 261 -7.03 -8.17 -7.29
CA TYR A 261 -5.80 -7.38 -7.07
C TYR A 261 -5.36 -7.47 -5.61
N GLN A 262 -4.15 -6.98 -5.30
CA GLN A 262 -3.62 -6.99 -3.95
C GLN A 262 -4.25 -5.88 -3.10
N ALA A 263 -4.84 -6.25 -1.96
CA ALA A 263 -5.30 -5.34 -0.91
C ALA A 263 -4.52 -5.58 0.38
N LEU A 264 -4.45 -4.59 1.26
CA LEU A 264 -4.11 -4.85 2.65
C LEU A 264 -5.32 -5.51 3.32
N LYS A 265 -5.15 -6.73 3.81
CA LYS A 265 -6.17 -7.51 4.51
C LYS A 265 -5.77 -7.71 5.97
N PRO A 266 -6.74 -7.89 6.89
CA PRO A 266 -6.45 -8.32 8.24
C PRO A 266 -5.56 -9.57 8.22
N ARG A 267 -4.58 -9.60 9.12
CA ARG A 267 -3.51 -10.61 9.11
C ARG A 267 -4.05 -12.04 9.18
N ALA A 268 -4.96 -12.33 10.10
CA ALA A 268 -5.43 -13.69 10.38
C ALA A 268 -6.88 -13.76 10.89
N HIS A 269 -7.23 -13.00 11.93
CA HIS A 269 -8.48 -13.16 12.68
C HIS A 269 -9.54 -12.10 12.38
N GLY A 270 -9.20 -11.08 11.60
CA GLY A 270 -10.07 -9.93 11.34
C GLY A 270 -9.84 -8.79 12.32
N VAL A 271 -10.24 -7.59 11.92
CA VAL A 271 -10.15 -6.39 12.75
C VAL A 271 -11.46 -6.14 13.50
N LEU A 272 -11.40 -5.43 14.61
CA LEU A 272 -12.57 -5.14 15.42
C LEU A 272 -13.34 -3.96 14.82
N VAL A 273 -14.64 -4.17 14.64
CA VAL A 273 -15.59 -3.14 14.20
C VAL A 273 -16.71 -2.94 15.21
N VAL A 274 -17.28 -1.74 15.21
CA VAL A 274 -18.58 -1.44 15.82
C VAL A 274 -19.60 -1.31 14.70
N ARG A 275 -20.81 -1.84 14.89
CA ARG A 275 -21.91 -1.66 13.95
C ARG A 275 -22.76 -0.47 14.36
N SER A 276 -23.07 0.41 13.42
CA SER A 276 -24.00 1.53 13.63
C SER A 276 -25.07 1.54 12.56
N LYS A 277 -26.30 1.92 12.92
CA LYS A 277 -27.37 2.17 11.95
C LYS A 277 -27.19 3.49 11.21
N ASN A 278 -26.34 4.36 11.74
CA ASN A 278 -26.05 5.68 11.23
C ASN A 278 -24.72 5.70 10.50
N ARG A 279 -24.53 6.70 9.64
CA ARG A 279 -23.22 6.98 8.99
C ARG A 279 -22.26 7.73 9.91
N ILE A 280 -22.66 7.98 11.15
CA ILE A 280 -21.89 8.62 12.19
C ILE A 280 -21.98 7.70 13.39
N LEU A 281 -20.83 7.27 13.89
CA LEU A 281 -20.76 6.44 15.09
C LEU A 281 -20.97 7.32 16.32
N ASP A 282 -21.90 6.93 17.20
CA ASP A 282 -22.09 7.56 18.51
C ASP A 282 -21.86 6.59 19.68
N ASP A 283 -21.89 7.12 20.91
CA ASP A 283 -21.71 6.33 22.12
C ASP A 283 -22.82 5.27 22.33
N GLY A 284 -24.02 5.50 21.77
CA GLY A 284 -25.12 4.54 21.80
C GLY A 284 -24.84 3.30 20.97
N ASP A 285 -24.20 3.47 19.80
CA ASP A 285 -23.79 2.36 18.94
C ASP A 285 -22.81 1.40 19.62
N LEU A 286 -21.97 1.91 20.52
CA LEU A 286 -21.02 1.10 21.29
C LEU A 286 -21.71 0.05 22.18
N ALA A 287 -22.99 0.24 22.52
CA ALA A 287 -23.77 -0.76 23.26
C ALA A 287 -23.95 -2.07 22.48
N SER A 288 -23.81 -2.03 21.14
CA SER A 288 -23.88 -3.22 20.26
C SER A 288 -22.68 -4.16 20.41
N GLY A 289 -21.61 -3.74 21.08
CA GLY A 289 -20.39 -4.54 21.24
C GLY A 289 -19.45 -4.50 20.03
N LEU A 290 -18.31 -5.18 20.17
CA LEU A 290 -17.31 -5.32 19.11
C LEU A 290 -17.43 -6.69 18.44
N GLU A 291 -17.28 -6.72 17.11
CA GLU A 291 -17.12 -7.98 16.36
C GLU A 291 -15.80 -8.00 15.59
N ALA A 292 -15.16 -9.17 15.51
CA ALA A 292 -14.02 -9.38 14.63
C ALA A 292 -14.52 -9.59 13.20
N ASN A 293 -13.96 -8.83 12.25
CA ASN A 293 -14.38 -8.82 10.86
C ASN A 293 -13.17 -8.97 9.93
N GLY A 294 -13.15 -10.08 9.17
CA GLY A 294 -12.08 -10.42 8.23
C GLY A 294 -12.17 -9.75 6.86
N SER A 295 -13.27 -9.05 6.54
CA SER A 295 -13.45 -8.43 5.22
C SER A 295 -12.98 -6.98 5.14
N ILE A 296 -12.77 -6.31 6.28
CA ILE A 296 -12.36 -4.89 6.36
C ILE A 296 -10.92 -4.72 5.88
N ASN A 297 -10.74 -4.25 4.66
CA ASN A 297 -9.45 -4.12 3.99
C ASN A 297 -9.07 -2.64 3.78
N VAL A 298 -7.81 -2.38 3.44
CA VAL A 298 -7.38 -1.12 2.81
C VAL A 298 -7.13 -1.42 1.34
N HIS A 299 -7.85 -0.75 0.44
CA HIS A 299 -7.81 -1.08 -0.98
C HIS A 299 -7.94 0.14 -1.91
N TRP A 300 -7.76 -0.13 -3.19
CA TRP A 300 -7.81 0.87 -4.25
C TRP A 300 -9.25 1.29 -4.57
N GLY A 301 -9.50 2.60 -4.57
CA GLY A 301 -10.80 3.20 -4.85
C GLY A 301 -11.05 3.63 -6.29
N GLY A 302 -10.27 3.12 -7.24
CA GLY A 302 -10.21 3.71 -8.58
C GLY A 302 -9.31 4.95 -8.60
N GLU A 303 -9.38 5.71 -9.69
CA GLU A 303 -8.61 6.96 -9.80
C GLU A 303 -9.06 8.01 -8.76
N GLY A 304 -10.33 7.96 -8.33
CA GLY A 304 -10.93 8.88 -7.35
C GLY A 304 -11.91 9.89 -7.98
N PHE A 305 -12.48 9.58 -9.14
CA PHE A 305 -13.05 10.61 -10.01
C PHE A 305 -14.42 11.20 -9.64
N SER A 306 -15.40 10.52 -9.02
CA SER A 306 -16.74 11.16 -8.78
C SER A 306 -17.84 10.27 -8.18
N ALA A 307 -17.65 9.65 -7.02
CA ALA A 307 -18.81 9.08 -6.31
C ALA A 307 -18.54 9.04 -4.81
N ASP A 308 -19.54 9.42 -4.01
CA ASP A 308 -19.72 8.98 -2.64
C ASP A 308 -19.16 7.55 -2.49
N ILE A 309 -18.51 7.24 -1.38
CA ILE A 309 -18.09 5.86 -1.08
C ILE A 309 -19.37 5.00 -1.05
N GLY A 310 -19.69 4.45 -2.21
CA GLY A 310 -20.99 3.89 -2.53
C GLY A 310 -21.07 2.42 -2.11
N THR A 311 -21.98 1.68 -2.73
CA THR A 311 -22.27 0.26 -2.43
C THR A 311 -21.12 -0.72 -2.67
N TRP A 312 -19.98 -0.26 -3.18
CA TRP A 312 -18.82 -1.12 -3.49
C TRP A 312 -17.80 -1.22 -2.35
N SER A 313 -17.89 -0.37 -1.31
CA SER A 313 -17.10 -0.49 -0.09
C SER A 313 -18.03 -0.56 1.13
N GLU A 314 -17.89 -1.64 1.90
CA GLU A 314 -18.56 -1.82 3.19
C GLU A 314 -17.50 -1.94 4.28
N GLY A 315 -17.31 -0.86 5.05
CA GLY A 315 -16.35 -0.72 6.14
C GLY A 315 -14.88 -0.58 5.74
N CYS A 316 -14.55 -0.76 4.46
CA CYS A 316 -13.17 -0.79 4.00
C CYS A 316 -12.59 0.61 3.90
N GLN A 317 -11.28 0.71 4.13
CA GLN A 317 -10.52 1.94 3.96
C GLN A 317 -10.07 2.03 2.51
N VAL A 318 -10.11 3.21 1.92
CA VAL A 318 -9.90 3.38 0.48
C VAL A 318 -8.84 4.42 0.22
N ILE A 319 -7.93 4.13 -0.71
CA ILE A 319 -6.94 5.09 -1.24
C ILE A 319 -7.20 5.31 -2.73
N THR A 320 -7.21 6.58 -3.14
CA THR A 320 -7.42 6.99 -4.54
C THR A 320 -6.15 6.83 -5.37
N GLY A 321 -6.29 6.64 -6.68
CA GLY A 321 -5.17 6.41 -7.58
C GLY A 321 -4.51 7.68 -8.13
N LYS A 322 -5.23 8.82 -8.16
CA LYS A 322 -4.83 9.98 -8.97
C LYS A 322 -3.56 10.68 -8.51
N ALA A 323 -3.22 10.67 -7.23
CA ALA A 323 -2.03 11.33 -6.73
C ALA A 323 -1.57 10.83 -5.37
N TYR A 324 -0.30 11.09 -5.08
CA TYR A 324 0.30 10.92 -3.76
C TYR A 324 1.30 12.06 -3.52
N ILE A 325 1.73 12.19 -2.26
CA ILE A 325 2.85 13.06 -1.89
C ILE A 325 4.04 12.16 -1.58
N ASN A 326 5.15 12.37 -2.30
CA ASN A 326 6.35 11.55 -2.18
C ASN A 326 7.15 11.86 -0.89
N HIS A 327 8.25 11.13 -0.71
CA HIS A 327 9.15 11.30 0.45
C HIS A 327 9.83 12.67 0.51
N LYS A 328 9.83 13.44 -0.58
CA LYS A 328 10.31 14.83 -0.62
C LYS A 328 9.23 15.87 -0.27
N ASN A 329 8.05 15.43 0.13
CA ASN A 329 6.89 16.30 0.31
C ASN A 329 6.43 16.98 -0.98
N GLU A 330 6.67 16.36 -2.13
CA GLU A 330 6.22 16.85 -3.43
C GLU A 330 4.97 16.10 -3.87
N LEU A 331 3.98 16.85 -4.35
CA LEU A 331 2.79 16.27 -4.95
C LEU A 331 3.14 15.64 -6.31
N VAL A 332 2.77 14.38 -6.50
CA VAL A 332 2.92 13.65 -7.76
C VAL A 332 1.54 13.37 -8.35
N ASP A 333 1.29 13.95 -9.51
CA ASP A 333 0.10 13.69 -10.32
C ASP A 333 0.29 12.41 -11.15
N LEU A 334 -0.66 11.48 -11.00
CA LEU A 334 -0.71 10.19 -11.67
C LEU A 334 -1.91 10.07 -12.62
N ALA A 335 -2.64 11.14 -12.93
CA ALA A 335 -3.83 11.07 -13.79
C ALA A 335 -3.58 10.39 -15.16
N LYS A 336 -2.36 10.49 -15.71
CA LYS A 336 -1.98 9.81 -16.95
C LYS A 336 -1.73 8.30 -16.80
N TYR A 337 -1.47 7.83 -15.57
CA TYR A 337 -1.05 6.47 -15.24
C TYR A 337 -2.05 5.73 -14.34
N ALA A 338 -3.05 6.41 -13.79
CA ALA A 338 -4.05 5.83 -12.91
C ALA A 338 -5.26 5.39 -13.73
N ALA A 339 -5.59 4.11 -13.67
CA ALA A 339 -6.83 3.62 -14.28
C ALA A 339 -8.04 4.22 -13.56
N VAL A 340 -9.06 4.65 -14.32
CA VAL A 340 -10.33 5.12 -13.74
C VAL A 340 -10.99 4.02 -12.89
N ASN A 341 -10.99 2.79 -13.40
CA ASN A 341 -11.60 1.61 -12.79
C ASN A 341 -10.85 0.32 -13.22
N SER A 342 -11.29 -0.84 -12.72
CA SER A 342 -10.63 -2.12 -13.02
C SER A 342 -10.52 -2.41 -14.52
N GLY A 343 -11.47 -1.96 -15.35
CA GLY A 343 -11.45 -2.16 -16.79
C GLY A 343 -10.27 -1.49 -17.52
N GLY A 344 -9.64 -0.49 -16.91
CA GLY A 344 -8.45 0.18 -17.44
C GLY A 344 -7.12 -0.47 -17.04
N LEU A 345 -7.09 -1.32 -16.01
CA LEU A 345 -5.86 -1.84 -15.43
C LEU A 345 -5.01 -2.63 -16.45
N GLY A 346 -3.72 -2.33 -16.44
CA GLY A 346 -2.67 -2.93 -17.24
C GLY A 346 -2.77 -2.71 -18.74
N LYS A 347 -3.60 -1.75 -19.18
CA LYS A 347 -3.69 -1.31 -20.58
C LYS A 347 -2.81 -0.09 -20.82
N TYR A 348 -2.43 0.13 -22.08
CA TYR A 348 -1.82 1.38 -22.50
C TYR A 348 -2.91 2.33 -23.00
N VAL A 349 -3.00 3.52 -22.40
CA VAL A 349 -3.90 4.60 -22.83
C VAL A 349 -3.04 5.82 -23.15
N ASN A 350 -3.13 6.31 -24.39
CA ASN A 350 -2.29 7.42 -24.89
C ASN A 350 -0.79 7.19 -24.63
N GLY A 351 -0.32 5.96 -24.80
CA GLY A 351 1.08 5.57 -24.59
C GLY A 351 1.51 5.36 -23.13
N ASN A 352 0.60 5.50 -22.16
CA ASN A 352 0.89 5.32 -20.73
C ASN A 352 0.24 4.05 -20.17
N TYR A 353 1.04 3.24 -19.49
CA TYR A 353 0.55 2.03 -18.81
C TYR A 353 -0.31 2.42 -17.61
N GLN A 354 -1.54 1.89 -17.58
CA GLN A 354 -2.53 2.18 -16.56
C GLN A 354 -2.39 1.23 -15.37
N THR A 355 -2.14 1.79 -14.19
CA THR A 355 -1.95 1.10 -12.92
C THR A 355 -3.07 1.47 -11.94
N LYS A 356 -2.97 1.03 -10.69
CA LYS A 356 -3.82 1.51 -9.59
C LYS A 356 -3.34 2.89 -9.07
N GLY A 357 -2.42 3.55 -9.79
CA GLY A 357 -1.88 4.86 -9.48
C GLY A 357 -1.16 4.88 -8.14
N ALA A 358 -1.53 5.83 -7.29
CA ALA A 358 -0.94 6.02 -5.96
C ALA A 358 -1.05 4.77 -5.08
N TYR A 359 -2.09 3.96 -5.26
CA TYR A 359 -2.20 2.67 -4.56
C TYR A 359 -1.14 1.66 -5.03
N THR A 360 -0.76 1.65 -6.31
CA THR A 360 0.38 0.85 -6.80
C THR A 360 1.67 1.32 -6.12
N VAL A 361 1.88 2.64 -5.99
CA VAL A 361 3.04 3.20 -5.28
C VAL A 361 3.09 2.74 -3.82
N LEU A 362 1.97 2.80 -3.09
CA LEU A 362 1.87 2.25 -1.73
C LEU A 362 2.31 0.78 -1.69
N SER A 363 1.77 -0.06 -2.58
CA SER A 363 2.09 -1.48 -2.61
C SER A 363 3.55 -1.75 -2.97
N ASP A 364 4.11 -1.00 -3.91
CA ASP A 364 5.47 -1.19 -4.39
C ASP A 364 6.50 -0.76 -3.34
N VAL A 365 6.29 0.39 -2.69
CA VAL A 365 7.16 0.87 -1.60
C VAL A 365 7.19 -0.14 -0.46
N VAL A 366 6.03 -0.63 -0.03
CA VAL A 366 5.96 -1.63 1.05
C VAL A 366 6.60 -2.95 0.62
N ALA A 367 6.32 -3.46 -0.59
CA ALA A 367 6.91 -4.71 -1.07
C ALA A 367 8.43 -4.59 -1.22
N ALA A 368 8.92 -3.50 -1.81
CA ALA A 368 10.34 -3.25 -2.04
C ALA A 368 11.13 -3.11 -0.73
N LEU A 369 10.61 -2.34 0.24
CA LEU A 369 11.32 -1.94 1.46
C LEU A 369 10.98 -2.77 2.71
N SER A 370 10.01 -3.68 2.64
CA SER A 370 9.65 -4.58 3.77
C SER A 370 10.81 -5.50 4.15
N GLY A 371 10.94 -5.79 5.44
CA GLY A 371 11.91 -6.77 5.93
C GLY A 371 11.45 -8.21 5.71
N SER A 372 11.79 -9.09 6.65
CA SER A 372 11.22 -10.44 6.73
C SER A 372 9.77 -10.44 7.20
N GLU A 373 9.34 -9.39 7.91
CA GLU A 373 7.97 -9.23 8.40
C GLU A 373 7.09 -8.63 7.29
N ASN A 374 6.13 -9.41 6.78
CA ASN A 374 5.11 -8.94 5.82
C ASN A 374 3.88 -8.39 6.55
N ILE A 375 4.09 -7.44 7.46
CA ILE A 375 3.04 -6.84 8.28
C ILE A 375 3.09 -5.32 8.15
N VAL A 376 1.93 -4.75 7.83
CA VAL A 376 1.66 -3.31 7.91
C VAL A 376 0.86 -3.07 9.17
N ARG A 377 1.41 -2.27 10.08
CA ARG A 377 0.71 -1.82 11.28
C ARG A 377 -0.13 -0.61 10.90
N TYR A 378 -1.43 -0.84 10.71
CA TYR A 378 -2.37 0.22 10.36
C TYR A 378 -2.87 0.89 11.63
N MET A 379 -2.61 2.19 11.80
CA MET A 379 -3.14 3.01 12.88
C MET A 379 -4.29 3.86 12.34
N LEU A 380 -5.48 3.75 12.93
CA LEU A 380 -6.57 4.68 12.67
C LEU A 380 -6.64 5.72 13.80
N LEU A 381 -6.44 6.98 13.43
CA LEU A 381 -6.49 8.17 14.31
C LEU A 381 -7.65 9.08 13.91
N THR A 382 -8.06 9.94 14.85
CA THR A 382 -8.96 11.07 14.60
C THR A 382 -8.17 12.38 14.54
N GLU A 383 -8.81 13.48 14.14
CA GLU A 383 -8.14 14.80 14.16
C GLU A 383 -7.81 15.29 15.57
N GLU A 384 -8.59 14.86 16.57
CA GLU A 384 -8.29 15.15 17.99
C GLU A 384 -6.96 14.54 18.43
N ASP A 385 -6.57 13.40 17.86
CA ASP A 385 -5.30 12.75 18.18
C ASP A 385 -4.10 13.58 17.71
N LEU A 386 -4.28 14.37 16.65
CA LEU A 386 -3.25 15.25 16.10
C LEU A 386 -2.88 16.40 17.03
N ALA A 387 -3.78 16.80 17.95
CA ALA A 387 -3.52 17.87 18.91
C ALA A 387 -2.29 17.60 19.81
N MET A 388 -1.83 16.34 19.86
CA MET A 388 -0.62 15.93 20.57
C MET A 388 0.68 16.31 19.84
N SER A 389 0.65 16.76 18.59
CA SER A 389 1.81 17.24 17.83
C SER A 389 1.41 18.31 16.78
N PRO A 390 1.70 19.59 17.06
CA PRO A 390 1.46 20.68 16.11
C PRO A 390 2.17 20.49 14.76
N GLU A 391 3.36 19.88 14.76
CA GLU A 391 4.13 19.60 13.54
C GLU A 391 3.37 18.64 12.61
N VAL A 392 2.76 17.59 13.17
CA VAL A 392 1.98 16.64 12.38
C VAL A 392 0.64 17.23 11.93
N VAL A 393 0.02 18.13 12.72
CA VAL A 393 -1.13 18.92 12.25
C VAL A 393 -0.78 19.64 10.96
N GLY A 394 0.35 20.36 10.93
CA GLY A 394 0.83 21.05 9.73
C GLY A 394 1.10 20.11 8.55
N MET A 395 1.61 18.91 8.81
CA MET A 395 1.79 17.88 7.77
C MET A 395 0.46 17.43 7.15
N VAL A 396 -0.57 17.19 7.97
CA VAL A 396 -1.90 16.74 7.54
C VAL A 396 -2.60 17.84 6.73
N GLU A 397 -2.63 19.07 7.25
CA GLU A 397 -3.25 20.21 6.58
C GLU A 397 -2.54 20.55 5.26
N GLY A 398 -1.21 20.52 5.25
CA GLY A 398 -0.42 20.70 4.04
C GLY A 398 -0.74 19.65 2.98
N ALA A 399 -0.84 18.38 3.37
CA ALA A 399 -1.20 17.29 2.46
C ALA A 399 -2.61 17.48 1.88
N ARG A 400 -3.61 17.78 2.72
CA ARG A 400 -4.97 18.07 2.27
C ARG A 400 -5.02 19.23 1.29
N LYS A 401 -4.29 20.32 1.56
CA LYS A 401 -4.21 21.47 0.66
C LYS A 401 -3.59 21.11 -0.69
N MET A 402 -2.54 20.30 -0.71
CA MET A 402 -1.92 19.82 -1.95
C MET A 402 -2.91 18.96 -2.77
N PHE A 403 -3.61 18.01 -2.12
CA PHE A 403 -4.60 17.18 -2.79
C PHE A 403 -5.81 17.97 -3.30
N ALA A 404 -6.28 18.98 -2.55
CA ALA A 404 -7.36 19.86 -2.97
C ALA A 404 -6.99 20.72 -4.20
N GLY A 405 -5.70 20.97 -4.44
CA GLY A 405 -5.21 21.67 -5.62
C GLY A 405 -5.29 20.87 -6.93
N ILE A 406 -5.57 19.56 -6.86
CA ILE A 406 -5.73 18.72 -8.04
C ILE A 406 -7.13 18.92 -8.59
N ARG A 407 -7.22 19.22 -9.90
CA ARG A 407 -8.52 19.23 -10.59
C ARG A 407 -9.04 17.81 -10.73
N TRP A 408 -10.06 17.48 -9.95
CA TRP A 408 -10.96 16.37 -10.19
C TRP A 408 -11.86 16.79 -11.38
N ALA A 409 -11.52 16.28 -12.57
CA ALA A 409 -12.25 16.51 -13.82
C ALA A 409 -13.65 15.90 -13.82
#